data_AF-A0A146LLR7-F1
#
_entry.id   AF-A0A146LLR7-F1
#
_cell.length_a   1.000
_cell.length_b   1.000
_cell.length_c   1.000
_cell.angle_alpha   90.00
_cell.angle_beta   90.00
_cell.angle_gamma   90.00
#
_symmetry.space_group_name_H-M   'P 1'
#
loop_
_entity.id
_entity.type
_entity.pdbx_description
1 polymer ?
#
loop_
_entity_poly.entity_id
_entity_poly.type
_entity_poly.pdbx_seq_one_letter_code
_entity_poly.pdbx_strand_id
1 'polypeptide(L)'
;HCGRGVVEEGIVPGGGTALLRCIDSLSSLKPANADQAIGIEIVKKALRVPCMTIAKNAGKDGSVVVAKIEDQTGDFGYDALNDEYVQMFERGIIDPTKVVRTALTDASGVASLLTTAEAVITEIPKEEPPLPAGGGGMGGMGGMGGMM
;
A
#
# COMPACT_ATOMS: atom_id res chain seq x y z
N HIS A 1 -5.92 8.63 17.28
CA HIS A 1 -6.27 7.51 16.37
C HIS A 1 -5.54 6.22 16.75
N CYS A 2 -4.21 6.19 16.84
CA CYS A 2 -3.46 4.94 17.08
C CYS A 2 -3.69 4.33 18.48
N GLY A 3 -3.88 5.14 19.52
CA GLY A 3 -4.03 4.63 20.90
C GLY A 3 -5.29 3.78 21.17
N ARG A 4 -6.41 3.97 20.44
CA ARG A 4 -7.63 3.18 20.66
C ARG A 4 -7.47 1.72 20.23
N GLY A 5 -6.75 1.45 19.14
CA GLY A 5 -6.56 0.09 18.62
C GLY A 5 -5.59 -0.76 19.44
N VAL A 6 -4.66 -0.13 20.15
CA VAL A 6 -3.68 -0.80 21.03
C VAL A 6 -4.36 -1.43 22.24
N VAL A 7 -5.37 -0.78 22.81
CA VAL A 7 -6.07 -1.25 24.02
C VAL A 7 -6.91 -2.51 23.76
N GLU A 8 -7.44 -2.67 22.55
CA GLU A 8 -8.31 -3.79 22.20
C GLU A 8 -7.52 -5.02 21.73
N GLU A 9 -6.43 -4.83 20.99
CA GLU A 9 -5.78 -5.92 20.24
C GLU A 9 -4.25 -5.97 20.37
N GLY A 10 -3.67 -5.08 21.17
CA GLY A 10 -2.25 -5.04 21.45
C GLY A 10 -1.40 -4.45 20.31
N ILE A 11 -0.11 -4.81 20.35
CA ILE A 11 0.95 -4.29 19.47
C ILE A 11 1.78 -5.44 18.93
N VAL A 12 2.38 -5.21 17.77
CA VAL A 12 3.29 -6.12 17.06
C VAL A 12 4.57 -5.39 16.66
N PRO A 13 5.68 -6.11 16.40
CA PRO A 13 6.90 -5.47 15.93
C PRO A 13 6.67 -4.79 14.57
N GLY A 14 7.04 -3.52 14.47
CA GLY A 14 6.81 -2.71 13.27
C GLY A 14 7.80 -3.00 12.14
N GLY A 15 7.93 -2.05 11.20
CA GLY A 15 8.94 -2.12 10.13
C GLY A 15 8.74 -3.29 9.14
N GLY A 16 7.54 -3.88 9.12
CA GLY A 16 7.24 -5.08 8.33
C GLY A 16 7.69 -6.40 8.98
N THR A 17 8.33 -6.38 10.16
CA THR A 17 8.75 -7.60 10.86
C THR A 17 7.56 -8.50 11.20
N ALA A 18 6.45 -7.94 11.70
CA ALA A 18 5.25 -8.72 12.00
C ALA A 18 4.73 -9.52 10.79
N LEU A 19 4.76 -8.93 9.60
CA LEU A 19 4.31 -9.59 8.37
C LEU A 19 5.23 -10.75 7.97
N LEU A 20 6.55 -10.59 8.14
CA LEU A 20 7.51 -11.67 7.91
C LEU A 20 7.28 -12.85 8.86
N ARG A 21 6.97 -12.59 10.13
CA ARG A 21 6.67 -13.65 11.12
C ARG A 21 5.39 -14.44 10.78
N CYS A 22 4.48 -13.86 10.01
CA CYS A 22 3.27 -14.57 9.56
C CYS A 22 3.55 -15.58 8.43
N ILE A 23 4.70 -15.52 7.75
CA ILE A 23 5.01 -16.38 6.59
C ILE A 23 5.07 -17.86 7.01
N ASP A 24 5.64 -18.17 8.17
CA ASP A 24 5.75 -19.54 8.67
C ASP A 24 4.36 -20.17 8.90
N SER A 25 3.40 -19.39 9.39
CA SER A 25 2.02 -19.84 9.57
C SER A 25 1.37 -20.23 8.24
N LEU A 26 1.72 -19.58 7.13
CA LEU A 26 1.22 -19.93 5.79
C LEU A 26 1.76 -21.28 5.29
N SER A 27 2.93 -21.71 5.75
CA SER A 27 3.50 -23.01 5.38
C SER A 27 2.75 -24.19 6.00
N SER A 28 1.93 -23.95 7.03
CA SER A 28 1.07 -24.96 7.64
C SER A 28 -0.24 -25.20 6.87
N LEU A 29 -0.59 -24.33 5.93
CA LEU A 29 -1.82 -24.43 5.15
C LEU A 29 -1.72 -25.54 4.10
N LYS A 30 -2.76 -26.37 4.03
CA LYS A 30 -2.89 -27.42 3.02
C LYS A 30 -3.78 -26.92 1.88
N PRO A 31 -3.23 -26.71 0.67
CA PRO A 31 -4.03 -26.28 -0.46
C PRO A 31 -4.95 -27.41 -0.94
N ALA A 32 -6.17 -27.08 -1.36
CA ALA A 32 -7.10 -28.04 -1.92
C ALA A 32 -6.79 -28.39 -3.39
N ASN A 33 -6.10 -27.51 -4.12
CA ASN A 33 -5.71 -27.69 -5.51
C ASN A 33 -4.43 -26.89 -5.84
N ALA A 34 -3.91 -27.05 -7.06
CA ALA A 34 -2.68 -26.39 -7.51
C ALA A 34 -2.80 -24.85 -7.51
N ASP A 35 -3.97 -24.31 -7.88
CA ASP A 35 -4.19 -22.86 -7.92
C ASP A 35 -4.13 -22.23 -6.52
N GLN A 36 -4.69 -22.90 -5.52
CA GLN A 36 -4.56 -22.47 -4.12
C GLN A 36 -3.12 -22.53 -3.63
N ALA A 37 -2.34 -23.53 -4.06
CA ALA A 37 -0.91 -23.61 -3.72
C ALA A 37 -0.15 -22.41 -4.30
N ILE A 38 -0.43 -22.03 -5.55
CA ILE A 38 0.13 -20.83 -6.18
C ILE A 38 -0.30 -19.56 -5.43
N GLY A 39 -1.59 -19.46 -5.05
CA GLY A 39 -2.12 -18.34 -4.28
C GLY A 39 -1.40 -18.15 -2.94
N ILE A 40 -1.15 -19.23 -2.19
CA ILE A 40 -0.38 -19.18 -0.94
C ILE A 40 1.03 -18.64 -1.18
N GLU A 41 1.71 -19.10 -2.23
CA GLU A 41 3.06 -18.62 -2.57
C GLU A 41 3.08 -17.14 -2.99
N ILE A 42 2.03 -16.65 -3.67
CA ILE A 42 1.87 -15.23 -3.98
C ILE A 42 1.76 -14.42 -2.69
N VAL A 43 0.93 -14.85 -1.73
CA VAL A 43 0.76 -14.15 -0.45
C VAL A 43 2.07 -14.15 0.34
N LYS A 44 2.80 -15.27 0.43
CA LYS A 44 4.12 -15.33 1.08
C LYS A 44 5.10 -14.29 0.50
N LYS A 45 5.15 -14.17 -0.83
CA LYS A 45 5.98 -13.17 -1.50
C LYS A 45 5.52 -11.75 -1.20
N ALA A 46 4.21 -11.50 -1.21
CA ALA A 46 3.64 -10.18 -0.92
C ALA A 46 3.96 -9.70 0.51
N LEU A 47 3.95 -10.60 1.51
CA LEU A 47 4.27 -10.24 2.90
C LEU A 47 5.71 -9.74 3.10
N ARG A 48 6.63 -10.08 2.20
CA ARG A 48 8.01 -9.56 2.22
C ARG A 48 8.13 -8.13 1.71
N VAL A 49 7.21 -7.70 0.84
CA VAL A 49 7.30 -6.44 0.11
C VAL A 49 7.34 -5.21 1.02
N PRO A 50 6.55 -5.11 2.11
CA PRO A 50 6.61 -3.94 2.98
C PRO A 50 7.98 -3.72 3.61
N CYS A 51 8.59 -4.77 4.18
CA CYS A 51 9.92 -4.68 4.77
C CYS A 51 10.99 -4.36 3.70
N MET A 52 10.94 -5.01 2.53
CA MET A 52 11.85 -4.70 1.42
C MET A 52 11.73 -3.25 0.96
N THR A 53 10.50 -2.71 0.91
CA THR A 53 10.25 -1.32 0.48
C THR A 53 10.83 -0.34 1.48
N ILE A 54 10.66 -0.58 2.77
CA ILE A 54 11.24 0.24 3.85
C ILE A 54 12.78 0.22 3.76
N ALA A 55 13.38 -0.97 3.64
CA ALA A 55 14.83 -1.11 3.50
C ALA A 55 15.38 -0.42 2.24
N LYS A 56 14.68 -0.55 1.10
CA LYS A 56 15.04 0.12 -0.15
C LYS A 56 14.96 1.64 -0.02
N ASN A 57 13.94 2.16 0.65
CA ASN A 57 13.79 3.59 0.90
C ASN A 57 14.89 4.13 1.83
N ALA A 58 15.46 3.29 2.69
CA ALA A 58 16.65 3.58 3.49
C ALA A 58 17.98 3.39 2.73
N GLY A 59 17.95 3.11 1.43
CA GLY A 59 19.14 2.94 0.60
C GLY A 59 19.84 1.58 0.77
N LYS A 60 19.17 0.58 1.35
CA LYS A 60 19.71 -0.79 1.51
C LYS A 60 19.15 -1.76 0.49
N ASP A 61 19.84 -2.89 0.35
CA ASP A 61 19.31 -4.04 -0.37
C ASP A 61 18.21 -4.71 0.47
N GLY A 62 16.96 -4.55 0.03
CA GLY A 62 15.81 -5.07 0.74
C GLY A 62 15.78 -6.60 0.85
N SER A 63 16.34 -7.32 -0.12
CA SER A 63 16.38 -8.79 -0.09
C SER A 63 17.33 -9.29 0.99
N VAL A 64 18.49 -8.63 1.15
CA VAL A 64 19.46 -8.95 2.21
C VAL A 64 18.87 -8.66 3.60
N VAL A 65 18.20 -7.51 3.76
CA VAL A 65 17.56 -7.13 5.03
C VAL A 65 16.47 -8.12 5.41
N VAL A 66 15.59 -8.48 4.49
CA VAL A 66 14.50 -9.44 4.74
C VAL A 66 15.05 -10.81 5.10
N ALA A 67 16.01 -11.34 4.34
CA ALA A 67 16.61 -12.64 4.63
C ALA A 67 17.18 -12.70 6.06
N LYS A 68 17.91 -11.65 6.46
CA LYS A 68 18.49 -11.57 7.81
C LYS A 68 17.42 -11.49 8.92
N ILE A 69 16.29 -10.84 8.66
CA ILE A 69 15.17 -10.80 9.63
C ILE A 69 14.46 -12.16 9.68
N GLU A 70 14.26 -12.83 8.55
CA GLU A 70 13.65 -14.17 8.46
C GLU A 70 14.50 -15.24 9.18
N ASP A 71 15.83 -15.13 9.15
CA ASP A 71 16.76 -16.02 9.88
C ASP A 71 16.73 -15.85 11.41
N GLN A 72 16.00 -14.86 11.91
CA GLN A 72 15.86 -14.57 13.34
C GLN A 72 14.40 -14.75 13.78
N THR A 73 14.18 -14.80 15.09
CA THR A 73 12.86 -15.02 15.69
C THR A 73 12.40 -13.83 16.53
N GLY A 74 11.13 -13.83 16.93
CA GLY A 74 10.59 -12.82 17.83
C GLY A 74 10.52 -11.44 17.18
N ASP A 75 10.85 -10.40 17.93
CA ASP A 75 10.76 -9.01 17.53
C ASP A 75 12.05 -8.45 16.94
N PHE A 76 13.02 -9.29 16.59
CA PHE A 76 14.20 -8.86 15.86
C PHE A 76 13.82 -8.27 14.51
N GLY A 77 14.30 -7.08 14.22
CA GLY A 77 13.98 -6.35 13.01
C GLY A 77 15.04 -5.32 12.61
N TYR A 78 14.68 -4.46 11.66
CA TYR A 78 15.57 -3.45 11.10
C TYR A 78 15.04 -2.03 11.31
N ASP A 79 15.79 -1.24 12.08
CA ASP A 79 15.56 0.19 12.28
C ASP A 79 16.11 0.94 11.07
N ALA A 80 15.22 1.25 10.14
CA ALA A 80 15.55 1.96 8.90
C ALA A 80 15.99 3.41 9.10
N LEU A 81 15.70 4.02 10.26
CA LEU A 81 16.10 5.39 10.55
C LEU A 81 17.59 5.46 10.97
N ASN A 82 18.01 4.50 11.79
CA ASN A 82 19.38 4.44 12.32
C ASN A 82 20.29 3.45 11.57
N ASP A 83 19.74 2.69 10.62
CA ASP A 83 20.48 1.67 9.86
C ASP A 83 21.04 0.56 10.75
N GLU A 84 20.22 0.07 11.68
CA GLU A 84 20.63 -0.91 12.69
C GLU A 84 19.63 -2.06 12.81
N TYR A 85 20.13 -3.23 13.22
CA TYR A 85 19.28 -4.37 13.56
C TYR A 85 19.05 -4.39 15.06
N VAL A 86 17.79 -4.38 15.47
CA VAL A 86 17.40 -4.14 16.87
C VAL A 86 16.23 -5.03 17.28
N GLN A 87 16.01 -5.15 18.58
CA GLN A 87 14.74 -5.63 19.12
C GLN A 87 13.71 -4.51 19.00
N MET A 88 12.69 -4.73 18.16
CA MET A 88 11.75 -3.69 17.78
C MET A 88 10.95 -3.18 18.99
N PHE A 89 10.61 -4.04 19.95
CA PHE A 89 9.89 -3.61 21.16
C PHE A 89 10.75 -2.73 22.06
N GLU A 90 12.00 -3.11 22.29
CA GLU A 90 12.95 -2.33 23.11
C GLU A 90 13.23 -0.96 22.47
N ARG A 91 13.31 -0.91 21.14
CA ARG A 91 13.50 0.34 20.39
C ARG A 91 12.23 1.19 20.29
N GLY A 92 11.07 0.63 20.63
CA GLY A 92 9.77 1.31 20.50
C GLY A 92 9.23 1.38 19.08
N ILE A 93 9.75 0.56 18.15
CA ILE A 93 9.28 0.47 16.76
C ILE A 93 8.14 -0.55 16.73
N ILE A 94 6.94 -0.07 17.06
CA ILE A 94 5.76 -0.92 17.25
C ILE A 94 4.60 -0.45 16.38
N ASP A 95 3.85 -1.41 15.85
CA ASP A 95 2.62 -1.15 15.12
C ASP A 95 1.42 -1.71 15.90
N PRO A 96 0.28 -0.99 15.98
CA PRO A 96 -0.93 -1.57 16.55
C PRO A 96 -1.41 -2.77 15.72
N THR A 97 -1.69 -3.90 16.37
CA THR A 97 -2.13 -5.14 15.69
C THR A 97 -3.30 -4.90 14.73
N LYS A 98 -4.28 -4.11 15.19
CA LYS A 98 -5.47 -3.73 14.42
C LYS A 98 -5.12 -3.07 13.09
N VAL A 99 -4.12 -2.19 13.07
CA VAL A 99 -3.72 -1.46 11.86
C VAL A 99 -3.15 -2.43 10.83
N VAL A 100 -2.22 -3.29 11.26
CA VAL A 100 -1.58 -4.28 10.36
C VAL A 100 -2.62 -5.26 9.81
N ARG A 101 -3.51 -5.77 10.66
CA ARG A 101 -4.56 -6.70 10.25
C ARG A 101 -5.56 -6.05 9.29
N THR A 102 -6.07 -4.87 9.62
CA THR A 102 -7.04 -4.18 8.75
C THR A 102 -6.41 -3.86 7.39
N ALA A 103 -5.17 -3.38 7.36
CA ALA A 103 -4.46 -3.12 6.10
C ALA A 103 -4.33 -4.38 5.23
N LEU A 104 -4.00 -5.53 5.83
CA LEU A 104 -3.89 -6.80 5.10
C LEU A 104 -5.25 -7.29 4.60
N THR A 105 -6.29 -7.21 5.43
CA THR A 105 -7.66 -7.59 5.05
C THR A 105 -8.17 -6.73 3.91
N ASP A 106 -8.03 -5.42 3.99
CA ASP A 106 -8.49 -4.49 2.96
C ASP A 106 -7.74 -4.73 1.63
N ALA A 107 -6.41 -4.90 1.70
CA ALA A 107 -5.59 -5.24 0.53
C ALA A 107 -6.03 -6.56 -0.11
N SER A 108 -6.32 -7.59 0.69
CA SER A 108 -6.81 -8.88 0.19
C SER A 108 -8.19 -8.76 -0.47
N GLY A 109 -9.08 -7.91 0.07
CA GLY A 109 -10.40 -7.65 -0.51
C GLY A 109 -10.29 -6.98 -1.87
N VAL A 110 -9.48 -5.93 -1.99
CA VAL A 110 -9.22 -5.24 -3.27
C VAL A 110 -8.57 -6.18 -4.28
N ALA A 111 -7.55 -6.95 -3.87
CA ALA A 111 -6.89 -7.91 -4.75
C ALA A 111 -7.86 -8.98 -5.27
N SER A 112 -8.74 -9.49 -4.41
CA SER A 112 -9.77 -10.48 -4.80
C SER A 112 -10.76 -9.89 -5.81
N LEU A 113 -11.20 -8.64 -5.58
CA LEU A 113 -12.09 -7.94 -6.49
C LEU A 113 -11.44 -7.70 -7.86
N LEU A 114 -10.20 -7.21 -7.89
CA LEU A 114 -9.47 -6.96 -9.14
C LEU A 114 -9.14 -8.24 -9.91
N THR A 115 -8.83 -9.34 -9.20
CA THR A 115 -8.50 -10.62 -9.84
C THR A 115 -9.72 -11.26 -10.51
N THR A 116 -10.92 -10.98 -9.99
CA THR A 116 -12.19 -11.52 -10.52
C THR A 116 -12.93 -10.57 -11.44
N ALA A 117 -12.46 -9.32 -11.57
CA ALA A 117 -13.04 -8.34 -12.46
C ALA A 117 -12.64 -8.63 -13.91
N GLU A 118 -13.59 -9.09 -14.72
CA GLU A 118 -13.36 -9.39 -16.15
C GLU A 118 -13.48 -8.14 -17.05
N ALA A 119 -14.21 -7.11 -16.62
CA ALA A 119 -14.42 -5.89 -17.40
C ALA A 119 -14.56 -4.65 -16.50
N VAL A 120 -14.09 -3.51 -17.03
CA VAL A 120 -14.25 -2.18 -16.41
C VAL A 120 -14.89 -1.27 -17.45
N ILE A 121 -16.04 -0.68 -17.11
CA ILE A 121 -16.75 0.29 -17.97
C ILE A 121 -16.44 1.68 -17.46
N THR A 122 -15.93 2.54 -18.34
CA THR A 122 -15.60 3.94 -18.03
C THR A 122 -16.43 4.89 -18.88
N GLU A 123 -16.78 6.06 -18.34
CA GLU A 123 -17.36 7.14 -19.14
C GLU A 123 -16.31 7.69 -20.13
N ILE A 124 -16.77 8.11 -21.31
CA ILE A 124 -15.92 8.80 -22.28
C ILE A 124 -15.58 10.19 -21.73
N PRO A 125 -14.31 10.64 -21.73
CA PRO A 125 -13.95 11.99 -21.33
C PRO A 125 -14.81 13.01 -22.09
N LYS A 126 -15.55 13.84 -21.35
CA LYS A 126 -16.30 14.94 -21.94
C LYS A 126 -15.33 16.05 -22.28
N GLU A 127 -15.35 16.53 -23.53
CA GLU A 127 -14.72 17.81 -23.84
C GLU A 127 -15.47 18.89 -23.06
N GLU A 128 -14.79 19.51 -22.09
CA GLU A 128 -15.32 20.71 -21.46
C GLU A 128 -15.38 21.80 -22.52
N PRO A 129 -16.54 22.45 -22.73
CA PRO A 129 -16.62 23.53 -23.70
C PRO A 129 -15.62 24.61 -23.27
N PRO A 130 -14.86 25.19 -24.23
CA PRO A 130 -13.90 26.23 -23.90
C PRO A 130 -14.62 27.33 -23.12
N LEU A 131 -14.16 27.56 -21.89
CA LEU A 131 -14.63 28.68 -21.08
C LEU A 131 -14.54 29.93 -21.96
N PRO A 132 -15.63 30.71 -22.14
CA PRO A 132 -15.62 31.84 -23.04
C PRO A 132 -14.50 32.79 -22.60
N ALA A 133 -13.48 32.92 -23.45
CA ALA A 133 -12.43 33.88 -23.28
C ALA A 133 -13.11 35.26 -23.20
N GLY A 134 -12.90 35.95 -22.08
CA GLY A 134 -13.41 37.30 -21.88
C GLY A 134 -13.04 38.16 -23.08
N GLY A 135 -14.06 38.59 -23.83
CA GLY A 135 -13.94 39.48 -24.97
C GLY A 135 -13.59 40.89 -24.50
N GLY A 136 -12.35 41.08 -24.07
CA GLY A 136 -11.74 42.37 -23.88
C GLY A 136 -11.15 42.85 -25.21
N GLY A 137 -11.71 43.94 -25.73
CA GLY A 137 -10.91 44.95 -26.42
C GLY A 137 -10.91 44.94 -27.95
N MET A 138 -11.51 46.02 -28.47
CA MET A 138 -10.97 46.84 -29.56
C MET A 138 -11.36 46.49 -31.00
N GLY A 139 -12.36 47.21 -31.49
CA GLY A 139 -12.08 48.19 -32.54
C GLY A 139 -12.68 47.94 -33.92
N GLY A 140 -13.55 48.88 -34.34
CA GLY A 140 -13.50 49.39 -35.71
C GLY A 140 -14.81 49.42 -36.49
N MET A 141 -15.16 50.64 -36.96
CA MET A 141 -16.06 50.97 -38.08
C MET A 141 -17.54 50.57 -37.93
N GLY A 142 -18.47 51.51 -37.74
CA GLY A 142 -18.86 52.55 -38.72
C GLY A 142 -20.13 52.06 -39.43
N GLY A 143 -21.33 52.57 -39.14
CA GLY A 143 -21.85 53.88 -39.57
C GLY A 143 -23.24 53.66 -40.19
N MET A 144 -24.14 54.65 -40.05
CA MET A 144 -25.47 54.77 -40.70
C MET A 144 -26.51 53.68 -40.36
N GLY A 145 -27.68 53.96 -39.78
CA GLY A 145 -28.54 55.12 -39.94
C GLY A 145 -29.83 54.69 -40.64
N GLY A 146 -30.92 54.53 -39.89
CA GLY A 146 -32.31 54.78 -40.30
C GLY A 146 -33.03 53.87 -41.31
N MET A 147 -34.26 53.48 -40.93
CA MET A 147 -35.49 53.57 -41.74
C MET A 147 -35.89 52.37 -42.62
N MET A 148 -36.72 51.47 -42.07
CA MET A 148 -38.16 51.26 -42.39
C MET A 148 -38.72 50.06 -41.60
#